data_AF-A0ABD3QYA6-F1
#
_entry.id   AF-A0ABD3QYA6-F1
#
_cell.length_a   1.000
_cell.length_b   1.000
_cell.length_c   1.000
_cell.angle_alpha   90.00
_cell.angle_beta   90.00
_cell.angle_gamma   90.00
#
_symmetry.space_group_name_H-M   'P 1'
#
loop_
_entity.id
_entity.type
_entity.pdbx_description
1 polymer ?
#
loop_
_entity_poly.entity_id
_entity_poly.type
_entity_poly.pdbx_seq_one_letter_code
_entity_poly.pdbx_strand_id
1 'polypeptide(L)'
;MTIATPSPTTVTNSSSTSTAGLIVDFPAQRTINQSSSKTKSVTFSSISELRVFRRPTDSENKMKSYCKRDYERFNLERNIDTLECSMMLATKRGELSPDDTCMCVGLESFLAPDVHKRMKKVKRSREKHVRVVVEEQKRQRQSNSFDHEAISLVSRRSSFNARVQSYKLAVAAASVHE
;
A
#
# COMPACT_ATOMS: atom_id res chain seq x y z
N MET A 1 -53.46 -25.70 36.42
CA MET A 1 -51.98 -25.59 36.37
C MET A 1 -51.65 -24.20 35.88
N THR A 2 -51.15 -23.35 36.77
CA THR A 2 -51.05 -21.90 36.61
C THR A 2 -49.66 -21.54 36.13
N ILE A 3 -49.53 -20.85 34.98
CA ILE A 3 -48.25 -20.45 34.41
C ILE A 3 -47.90 -19.06 34.96
N ALA A 4 -46.80 -18.98 35.71
CA ALA A 4 -46.26 -17.73 36.24
C ALA A 4 -45.49 -16.98 35.15
N THR A 5 -45.79 -15.69 34.98
CA THR A 5 -45.06 -14.72 34.16
C THR A 5 -43.95 -14.09 34.99
N PRO A 6 -42.72 -13.88 34.45
CA PRO A 6 -41.73 -13.06 35.12
C PRO A 6 -41.81 -11.59 34.69
N SER A 7 -41.81 -10.71 35.69
CA SER A 7 -41.75 -9.24 35.59
C SER A 7 -40.37 -8.75 35.09
N PRO A 8 -40.28 -7.58 34.43
CA PRO A 8 -39.01 -7.02 33.97
C PRO A 8 -38.22 -6.39 35.13
N THR A 9 -36.98 -6.83 35.30
CA THR A 9 -36.01 -6.26 36.24
C THR A 9 -35.39 -4.99 35.65
N THR A 10 -35.69 -3.84 36.24
CA THR A 10 -35.01 -2.58 35.95
C THR A 10 -33.61 -2.63 36.57
N VAL A 11 -32.57 -2.67 35.74
CA VAL A 11 -31.17 -2.55 36.20
C VAL A 11 -30.72 -1.11 36.04
N THR A 12 -30.80 -0.35 37.12
CA THR A 12 -30.11 0.93 37.28
C THR A 12 -28.68 0.65 37.71
N ASN A 13 -27.71 0.82 36.80
CA ASN A 13 -26.29 0.88 37.16
C ASN A 13 -25.71 2.22 36.71
N SER A 14 -25.81 3.19 37.60
CA SER A 14 -24.92 4.34 37.67
C SER A 14 -23.66 3.93 38.44
N SER A 15 -22.51 3.84 37.79
CA SER A 15 -21.21 3.94 38.47
C SER A 15 -20.11 4.26 37.46
N SER A 16 -19.70 5.52 37.51
CA SER A 16 -18.49 6.09 36.95
C SER A 16 -17.27 5.21 37.21
N THR A 17 -16.66 4.67 36.15
CA THR A 17 -15.29 4.17 36.21
C THR A 17 -14.47 4.84 35.12
N SER A 18 -13.45 5.54 35.61
CA SER A 18 -12.39 6.23 34.90
C SER A 18 -11.89 5.40 33.71
N THR A 19 -12.17 5.87 32.50
CA THR A 19 -11.51 5.40 31.29
C THR A 19 -10.06 5.84 31.35
N ALA A 20 -9.23 5.01 31.98
CA ALA A 20 -7.80 5.02 31.79
C ALA A 20 -7.54 4.90 30.30
N GLY A 21 -7.30 6.04 29.66
CA GLY A 21 -6.99 6.12 28.24
C GLY A 21 -5.77 5.26 27.95
N LEU A 22 -5.88 4.39 26.96
CA LEU A 22 -4.73 3.71 26.36
C LEU A 22 -3.77 4.76 25.81
N ILE A 23 -2.75 5.10 26.59
CA ILE A 23 -1.60 5.89 26.14
C ILE A 23 -0.71 4.93 25.35
N VAL A 24 -0.76 5.01 24.03
CA VAL A 24 0.15 4.31 23.15
C VAL A 24 1.40 5.18 23.00
N ASP A 25 2.41 4.93 23.83
CA ASP A 25 3.71 5.59 23.73
C ASP A 25 4.44 5.09 22.48
N PHE A 26 4.42 5.91 21.42
CA PHE A 26 5.29 5.72 20.27
C PHE A 26 6.69 6.26 20.63
N PRO A 27 7.78 5.50 20.42
CA PRO A 27 9.12 5.98 20.72
C PRO A 27 9.55 7.06 19.72
N ALA A 28 9.39 8.33 20.10
CA ALA A 28 10.06 9.44 19.44
C ALA A 28 11.50 9.54 19.97
N GLN A 29 12.46 9.58 19.06
CA GLN A 29 13.87 9.82 19.36
C GLN A 29 14.02 11.10 20.18
N ARG A 30 14.65 10.98 21.36
CA ARG A 30 14.96 12.09 22.25
C ARG A 30 15.98 13.02 21.59
N THR A 31 15.59 14.27 21.37
CA THR A 31 16.50 15.40 21.49
C THR A 31 15.84 16.46 22.35
N ILE A 32 16.51 16.73 23.46
CA ILE A 32 16.18 17.69 24.49
C ILE A 32 16.28 19.08 23.87
N ASN A 33 15.18 19.81 23.85
CA ASN A 33 15.13 21.24 24.15
C ASN A 33 13.67 21.64 24.39
N GLN A 34 13.39 21.98 25.65
CA GLN A 34 12.10 22.41 26.15
C GLN A 34 11.74 23.78 25.59
N SER A 35 10.92 23.80 24.54
CA SER A 35 10.08 24.95 24.21
C SER A 35 8.66 24.43 24.07
N SER A 36 7.81 24.70 25.07
CA SER A 36 6.35 24.47 25.12
C SER A 36 5.77 23.64 23.96
N SER A 37 6.13 22.37 23.90
CA SER A 37 5.73 21.52 22.78
C SER A 37 4.25 21.24 22.96
N LYS A 38 3.41 21.91 22.16
CA LYS A 38 1.99 21.58 22.03
C LYS A 38 1.90 20.07 21.84
N THR A 39 1.35 19.38 22.82
CA THR A 39 1.11 17.94 22.77
C THR A 39 0.22 17.67 21.57
N LYS A 40 0.80 17.10 20.51
CA LYS A 40 0.04 16.68 19.32
C LYS A 40 -0.76 15.46 19.75
N SER A 41 -2.04 15.64 20.09
CA SER A 41 -2.95 14.53 20.33
C SER A 41 -3.66 14.15 19.02
N VAL A 42 -3.88 12.86 18.83
CA VAL A 42 -4.70 12.33 17.75
C VAL A 42 -6.04 11.96 18.35
N THR A 43 -7.07 12.74 18.04
CA THR A 43 -8.45 12.39 18.36
C THR A 43 -9.08 11.72 17.14
N PHE A 44 -9.57 10.50 17.32
CA PHE A 44 -10.38 9.84 16.31
C PHE A 44 -11.77 10.50 16.29
N SER A 45 -12.28 10.78 15.09
CA SER A 45 -13.68 11.19 14.93
C SER A 45 -14.58 10.11 15.52
N SER A 46 -15.61 10.51 16.28
CA SER A 46 -16.64 9.61 16.81
C SER A 46 -17.45 8.92 15.71
N ILE A 47 -17.37 9.43 14.48
CA ILE A 47 -18.11 8.96 13.32
C ILE A 47 -17.13 8.72 12.17
N SER A 48 -17.05 7.46 11.72
CA SER A 48 -16.46 7.11 10.43
C SER A 48 -17.60 6.85 9.45
N GLU A 49 -17.71 7.66 8.41
CA GLU A 49 -18.71 7.45 7.35
C GLU A 49 -18.23 6.33 6.42
N LEU A 50 -18.85 5.15 6.54
CA LEU A 50 -18.62 4.05 5.60
C LEU A 50 -19.43 4.31 4.33
N ARG A 51 -18.77 4.81 3.28
CA ARG A 51 -19.39 4.91 1.96
C ARG A 51 -19.36 3.56 1.26
N VAL A 52 -20.49 2.87 1.28
CA VAL A 52 -20.69 1.64 0.52
C VAL A 52 -21.03 2.02 -0.92
N PHE A 53 -20.04 1.90 -1.81
CA PHE A 53 -20.29 2.06 -3.23
C PHE A 53 -20.94 0.79 -3.77
N ARG A 54 -22.16 0.93 -4.32
CA ARG A 54 -22.80 -0.15 -5.06
C ARG A 54 -21.92 -0.52 -6.25
N ARG A 55 -21.52 -1.80 -6.33
CA ARG A 55 -20.85 -2.33 -7.51
C ARG A 55 -21.78 -2.15 -8.72
N PRO A 56 -21.34 -1.48 -9.80
CA PRO A 56 -22.17 -1.35 -10.99
C PRO A 56 -22.53 -2.74 -11.54
N THR A 57 -23.75 -2.89 -12.02
CA THR A 57 -24.20 -4.08 -12.75
C THR A 57 -23.47 -4.20 -14.08
N ASP A 58 -23.46 -5.41 -14.66
CA ASP A 58 -22.85 -5.63 -15.97
C ASP A 58 -23.49 -4.77 -17.07
N SER A 59 -24.79 -4.48 -16.95
CA SER A 59 -25.50 -3.57 -17.85
C SER A 59 -24.99 -2.13 -17.71
N GLU A 60 -24.85 -1.62 -16.48
CA GLU A 60 -24.31 -0.28 -16.22
C GLU A 60 -22.85 -0.17 -16.68
N ASN A 61 -22.05 -1.22 -16.51
CA ASN A 61 -20.68 -1.26 -17.04
C ASN A 61 -20.66 -1.27 -18.58
N LYS A 62 -21.59 -1.96 -19.23
CA LYS A 62 -21.78 -1.90 -20.69
C LYS A 62 -22.27 -0.54 -21.16
N MET A 63 -23.02 0.21 -20.35
CA MET A 63 -23.42 1.58 -20.68
C MET A 63 -22.31 2.60 -20.44
N LYS A 64 -21.38 2.32 -19.51
CA LYS A 64 -20.13 3.06 -19.34
C LYS A 64 -19.10 2.77 -20.43
N SER A 65 -19.47 2.02 -21.46
CA SER A 65 -18.58 1.72 -22.57
C SER A 65 -18.16 3.04 -23.22
N TYR A 66 -16.86 3.29 -23.17
CA TYR A 66 -16.16 4.20 -24.07
C TYR A 66 -16.74 4.03 -25.47
N CYS A 67 -17.12 5.13 -26.13
CA CYS A 67 -17.61 5.02 -27.50
C CYS A 67 -16.46 4.51 -28.38
N LYS A 68 -16.77 3.98 -29.58
CA LYS A 68 -15.75 3.46 -30.50
C LYS A 68 -14.58 4.44 -30.70
N ARG A 69 -14.90 5.73 -30.81
CA ARG A 69 -13.92 6.83 -30.95
C ARG A 69 -13.00 6.94 -29.74
N ASP A 70 -13.52 6.81 -28.52
CA ASP A 70 -12.71 6.85 -27.30
C ASP A 70 -11.76 5.67 -27.25
N TYR A 71 -12.21 4.49 -27.67
CA TYR A 71 -11.38 3.30 -27.76
C TYR A 71 -10.27 3.43 -28.81
N GLU A 72 -10.60 3.98 -29.97
CA GLU A 72 -9.62 4.29 -31.03
C GLU A 72 -8.59 5.29 -30.54
N ARG A 73 -9.02 6.36 -29.86
CA ARG A 73 -8.14 7.35 -29.25
C ARG A 73 -7.23 6.73 -28.21
N PHE A 74 -7.77 5.93 -27.29
CA PHE A 74 -6.99 5.25 -26.26
C PHE A 74 -5.95 4.30 -26.87
N ASN A 75 -6.31 3.56 -27.92
CA ASN A 75 -5.36 2.69 -28.61
C ASN A 75 -4.25 3.50 -29.29
N LEU A 76 -4.57 4.65 -29.89
CA LEU A 76 -3.58 5.53 -30.49
C LEU A 76 -2.61 6.06 -29.43
N GLU A 77 -3.13 6.61 -28.33
CA GLU A 77 -2.33 7.11 -27.20
C GLU A 77 -1.44 5.99 -26.63
N ARG A 78 -1.98 4.81 -26.35
CA ARG A 78 -1.20 3.64 -25.90
C ARG A 78 -0.08 3.28 -26.88
N ASN A 79 -0.35 3.31 -28.18
CA ASN A 79 0.66 2.96 -29.19
C ASN A 79 1.78 4.00 -29.24
N ILE A 80 1.45 5.29 -29.08
CA ILE A 80 2.42 6.37 -28.94
C ILE A 80 3.28 6.13 -27.69
N ASP A 81 2.66 5.94 -26.52
CA ASP A 81 3.37 5.68 -25.26
C ASP A 81 4.29 4.45 -25.35
N THR A 82 3.80 3.39 -26.02
CA THR A 82 4.57 2.16 -26.25
C THR A 82 5.81 2.43 -27.10
N LEU A 83 5.68 3.25 -28.15
CA LEU A 83 6.79 3.63 -29.01
C LEU A 83 7.82 4.48 -28.25
N GLU A 84 7.37 5.50 -27.54
CA GLU A 84 8.22 6.38 -26.73
C GLU A 84 8.99 5.59 -25.66
N CYS A 85 8.29 4.75 -24.90
CA CYS A 85 8.90 3.86 -23.91
C CYS A 85 9.90 2.90 -24.57
N SER A 86 9.56 2.32 -25.72
CA SER A 86 10.46 1.40 -26.42
C SER A 86 11.73 2.09 -26.89
N MET A 87 11.64 3.31 -27.42
CA MET A 87 12.80 4.10 -27.83
C MET A 87 13.69 4.47 -26.64
N MET A 88 13.10 4.94 -25.54
CA MET A 88 13.82 5.26 -24.31
C MET A 88 14.55 4.03 -23.74
N LEU A 89 13.93 2.85 -23.79
CA LEU A 89 14.50 1.62 -23.24
C LEU A 89 15.47 0.91 -24.18
N ALA A 90 15.42 1.20 -25.48
CA ALA A 90 16.37 0.70 -26.47
C ALA A 90 17.75 1.36 -26.33
N THR A 91 17.80 2.64 -25.92
CA THR A 91 19.06 3.36 -25.68
C THR A 91 19.74 2.92 -24.38
N LYS A 92 18.97 2.39 -23.42
CA LYS A 92 19.48 1.88 -22.14
C LYS A 92 20.01 0.45 -22.27
N ARG A 93 21.33 0.33 -22.36
CA ARG A 93 22.05 -0.95 -22.26
C ARG A 93 22.24 -1.32 -20.78
N GLY A 94 21.62 -2.41 -20.35
CA GLY A 94 21.79 -2.96 -18.99
C GLY A 94 20.49 -3.26 -18.25
N GLU A 95 20.59 -3.36 -16.93
CA GLU A 95 19.44 -3.50 -16.03
C GLU A 95 18.63 -2.20 -16.00
N LEU A 96 17.30 -2.34 -16.04
CA LEU A 96 16.38 -1.20 -15.98
C LEU A 96 16.34 -0.65 -14.56
N SER A 97 16.30 0.67 -14.43
CA SER A 97 16.06 1.28 -13.13
C SER A 97 14.62 1.00 -12.65
N PRO A 98 14.34 1.13 -11.34
CA PRO A 98 12.97 1.12 -10.84
C PRO A 98 12.07 2.16 -11.53
N ASP A 99 12.61 3.35 -11.80
CA ASP A 99 11.87 4.45 -12.45
C ASP A 99 11.53 4.10 -13.90
N ASP A 100 12.47 3.49 -14.63
CA ASP A 100 12.25 2.98 -15.99
C ASP A 100 11.14 1.93 -16.02
N THR A 101 11.09 1.09 -14.99
CA THR A 101 10.06 0.08 -14.86
C THR A 101 8.71 0.72 -14.49
N CYS A 102 8.71 1.77 -13.67
CA CYS A 102 7.52 2.51 -13.26
C CYS A 102 6.83 3.18 -14.46
N MET A 103 7.62 3.79 -15.35
CA MET A 103 7.10 4.49 -16.53
C MET A 103 6.34 3.58 -17.50
N CYS A 104 6.60 2.27 -17.50
CA CYS A 104 5.91 1.35 -18.41
C CYS A 104 4.96 0.39 -17.70
N VAL A 105 4.56 0.70 -16.46
CA VAL A 105 3.51 -0.05 -15.76
C VAL A 105 2.23 0.02 -16.58
N GLY A 106 1.65 -1.12 -16.91
CA GLY A 106 0.46 -1.25 -17.77
C GLY A 106 0.75 -1.33 -19.27
N LEU A 107 1.98 -1.04 -19.69
CA LEU A 107 2.43 -1.16 -21.08
C LEU A 107 3.31 -2.38 -21.31
N GLU A 108 3.62 -3.17 -20.28
CA GLU A 108 4.70 -4.16 -20.33
C GLU A 108 4.48 -5.22 -21.40
N SER A 109 3.23 -5.61 -21.67
CA SER A 109 2.87 -6.60 -22.70
C SER A 109 2.97 -6.07 -24.13
N PHE A 110 3.03 -4.75 -24.31
CA PHE A 110 3.09 -4.09 -25.62
C PHE A 110 4.54 -3.73 -26.02
N LEU A 111 5.47 -3.76 -25.07
CA LEU A 111 6.88 -3.48 -25.33
C LEU A 111 7.57 -4.65 -26.04
N ALA A 112 8.71 -4.34 -26.68
CA ALA A 112 9.54 -5.35 -27.33
C ALA A 112 9.89 -6.53 -26.39
N PRO A 113 9.97 -7.77 -26.89
CA PRO A 113 10.13 -8.97 -26.06
C PRO A 113 11.30 -8.93 -25.07
N ASP A 114 12.42 -8.31 -25.47
CA ASP A 114 13.61 -8.24 -24.62
C ASP A 114 13.46 -7.20 -23.49
N VAL A 115 12.72 -6.12 -23.73
CA VAL A 115 12.33 -5.17 -22.69
C VAL A 115 11.37 -5.84 -21.71
N HIS A 116 10.37 -6.55 -22.23
CA HIS A 116 9.41 -7.30 -21.41
C HIS A 116 10.11 -8.31 -20.49
N LYS A 117 11.10 -9.06 -20.99
CA LYS A 117 11.91 -9.99 -20.18
C LYS A 117 12.64 -9.28 -19.04
N ARG A 118 13.26 -8.13 -19.31
CA ARG A 118 13.95 -7.32 -18.28
C ARG A 118 12.98 -6.83 -17.20
N MET A 119 11.81 -6.34 -17.58
CA MET A 119 10.77 -5.91 -16.64
C MET A 119 10.23 -7.07 -15.79
N LYS A 120 10.05 -8.24 -16.39
CA LYS A 120 9.61 -9.45 -15.67
C LYS A 120 10.58 -9.83 -14.54
N LYS A 121 11.88 -9.59 -14.69
CA LYS A 121 12.88 -9.80 -13.64
C LYS A 121 12.62 -8.90 -12.43
N VAL A 122 12.37 -7.61 -12.67
CA VAL A 122 12.06 -6.63 -11.61
C VAL A 122 10.76 -7.01 -10.90
N LYS A 123 9.71 -7.33 -11.66
CA LYS A 123 8.42 -7.78 -11.12
C LYS A 123 8.56 -9.01 -10.23
N ARG A 124 9.33 -10.02 -10.67
CA ARG A 124 9.60 -11.23 -9.88
C ARG A 124 10.32 -10.93 -8.57
N SER A 125 11.23 -9.96 -8.54
CA SER A 125 11.90 -9.54 -7.31
C SER A 125 10.90 -8.97 -6.29
N ARG A 126 9.98 -8.12 -6.76
CA ARG A 126 8.89 -7.58 -5.94
C ARG A 126 7.96 -8.67 -5.42
N GLU A 127 7.53 -9.58 -6.30
CA GLU A 127 6.68 -10.72 -5.93
C GLU A 127 7.36 -11.64 -4.91
N LYS A 128 8.67 -11.87 -5.05
CA LYS A 128 9.46 -12.64 -4.09
C LYS A 128 9.47 -11.97 -2.71
N HIS A 129 9.68 -10.66 -2.64
CA HIS A 129 9.63 -9.91 -1.38
C HIS A 129 8.26 -10.05 -0.71
N VAL A 130 7.18 -9.79 -1.46
CA VAL A 130 5.80 -9.92 -0.94
C VAL A 130 5.54 -11.33 -0.43
N ARG A 131 5.90 -12.35 -1.21
CA ARG A 131 5.72 -13.76 -0.82
C ARG A 131 6.44 -14.06 0.49
N VAL A 132 7.69 -13.65 0.64
CA VAL A 132 8.48 -13.90 1.85
C VAL A 132 7.84 -13.25 3.09
N VAL A 133 7.32 -12.04 2.97
CA VAL A 133 6.62 -11.35 4.08
C VAL A 133 5.31 -12.05 4.41
N VAL A 134 4.52 -12.44 3.41
CA VAL A 134 3.24 -13.14 3.59
C VAL A 134 3.44 -14.53 4.19
N GLU A 135 4.48 -15.26 3.78
CA GLU A 135 4.81 -16.56 4.36
C GLU A 135 5.21 -16.44 5.83
N GLU A 136 5.95 -15.39 6.22
CA GLU A 136 6.26 -15.14 7.64
C GLU A 136 4.99 -14.80 8.44
N GLN A 137 4.11 -13.98 7.89
CA GLN A 137 2.80 -13.70 8.50
C GLN A 137 1.96 -14.98 8.66
N LYS A 138 1.97 -15.85 7.66
CA LYS A 138 1.26 -17.13 7.68
C LYS A 138 1.85 -18.07 8.74
N ARG A 139 3.18 -18.18 8.81
CA ARG A 139 3.89 -18.95 9.83
C ARG A 139 3.50 -18.49 11.24
N GLN A 140 3.53 -17.19 11.47
CA GLN A 140 3.16 -16.60 12.76
C GLN A 140 1.70 -16.88 13.15
N ARG A 141 0.77 -16.77 12.19
CA ARG A 141 -0.65 -17.15 12.40
C ARG A 141 -0.80 -18.63 12.77
N GLN A 142 -0.08 -19.53 12.10
CA GLN A 142 -0.13 -20.97 12.39
C GLN A 142 0.42 -21.29 13.79
N SER A 143 1.41 -20.53 14.26
CA SER A 143 1.98 -20.66 15.60
C SER A 143 1.25 -19.85 16.67
N ASN A 144 0.12 -19.20 16.33
CA ASN A 144 -0.61 -18.26 17.19
C ASN A 144 0.30 -17.21 17.88
N SER A 145 1.30 -16.73 17.13
CA SER A 145 2.27 -15.72 17.56
C SER A 145 2.10 -14.47 16.69
N PHE A 146 2.41 -13.29 17.25
CA PHE A 146 2.39 -12.05 16.49
C PHE A 146 3.60 -11.21 16.88
N ASP A 147 4.68 -11.39 16.13
CA ASP A 147 5.95 -10.71 16.32
C ASP A 147 6.19 -9.75 15.15
N HIS A 148 5.92 -8.48 15.41
CA HIS A 148 6.14 -7.39 14.47
C HIS A 148 7.61 -7.20 14.09
N GLU A 149 8.53 -7.45 15.02
CA GLU A 149 9.96 -7.27 14.77
C GLU A 149 10.50 -8.36 13.85
N ALA A 150 10.03 -9.60 14.01
CA ALA A 150 10.35 -10.68 13.06
C ALA A 150 9.88 -10.36 11.64
N ILE A 151 8.65 -9.86 11.46
CA ILE A 151 8.14 -9.44 10.15
C ILE A 151 8.96 -8.26 9.60
N SER A 152 9.29 -7.27 10.43
CA SER A 152 10.11 -6.13 10.07
C SER A 152 11.51 -6.56 9.60
N LEU A 153 12.14 -7.49 10.31
CA LEU A 153 13.45 -8.04 9.97
C LEU A 153 13.42 -8.78 8.63
N VAL A 154 12.40 -9.63 8.41
CA VAL A 154 12.20 -10.37 7.16
C VAL A 154 11.95 -9.40 6.00
N SER A 155 11.11 -8.39 6.20
CA SER A 155 10.84 -7.33 5.22
C SER A 155 12.12 -6.56 4.86
N ARG A 156 12.87 -6.11 5.87
CA ARG A 156 14.14 -5.38 5.71
C ARG A 156 15.18 -6.20 4.95
N ARG A 157 15.32 -7.48 5.28
CA ARG A 157 16.29 -8.38 4.64
C ARG A 157 15.92 -8.64 3.18
N SER A 158 14.66 -8.92 2.90
CA SER A 158 14.20 -9.22 1.53
C SER A 158 14.15 -7.99 0.62
N SER A 159 14.08 -6.77 1.19
CA SER A 159 14.10 -5.50 0.45
C SER A 159 15.46 -4.78 0.43
N PHE A 160 16.55 -5.42 0.91
CA PHE A 160 17.86 -4.77 1.10
C PHE A 160 18.35 -4.02 -0.15
N ASN A 161 18.41 -4.68 -1.30
CA ASN A 161 18.90 -4.05 -2.53
C ASN A 161 18.03 -2.87 -2.97
N ALA A 162 16.69 -2.99 -2.84
CA ALA A 162 15.78 -1.89 -3.15
C ALA A 162 16.03 -0.70 -2.22
N ARG A 163 16.21 -0.94 -0.92
CA ARG A 163 16.53 0.10 0.06
C ARG A 163 17.85 0.81 -0.25
N VAL A 164 18.89 0.07 -0.62
CA VAL A 164 20.19 0.66 -0.99
C VAL A 164 20.03 1.56 -2.21
N GLN A 165 19.29 1.13 -3.23
CA GLN A 165 19.05 1.94 -4.43
C GLN A 165 18.20 3.17 -4.12
N SER A 166 17.13 3.03 -3.34
CA SER A 166 16.31 4.17 -2.90
C SER A 166 17.12 5.19 -2.10
N TYR A 167 18.03 4.74 -1.23
CA TYR A 167 18.92 5.64 -0.49
C TYR A 167 19.86 6.41 -1.44
N LYS A 168 20.48 5.73 -2.40
CA LYS A 168 21.32 6.39 -3.42
C LYS A 168 20.57 7.44 -4.21
N LEU A 169 19.34 7.12 -4.63
CA LEU A 169 18.47 8.06 -5.35
C LEU A 169 18.11 9.27 -4.49
N ALA A 170 17.74 9.05 -3.22
CA ALA A 170 17.38 10.12 -2.29
C ALA A 170 18.57 11.07 -2.05
N VAL A 171 19.77 10.53 -1.87
CA VAL A 171 20.99 11.33 -1.71
C VAL A 171 21.29 12.12 -2.99
N ALA A 172 21.22 11.48 -4.16
CA ALA A 172 21.46 12.15 -5.44
C ALA A 172 20.46 13.28 -5.70
N ALA A 173 19.17 13.09 -5.38
CA ALA A 173 18.16 14.12 -5.54
C ALA A 173 18.36 15.32 -4.59
N ALA A 174 18.82 15.07 -3.36
CA ALA A 174 19.13 16.13 -2.41
C ALA A 174 20.31 17.00 -2.87
N SER A 175 21.31 16.42 -3.54
CA SER A 175 22.48 17.14 -4.06
C SER A 175 22.21 18.02 -5.29
N VAL A 176 21.06 17.91 -5.94
CA VAL A 176 20.68 18.74 -7.11
C VAL A 176 19.97 20.04 -6.69
N HIS A 177 19.59 20.16 -5.40
CA HIS A 177 18.88 21.31 -4.85
C HIS A 177 19.75 22.23 -3.97
N GLU A 178 21.07 22.06 -3.99
CA GLU A 178 22.08 22.99 -3.44
C GLU A 178 22.82 23.70 -4.57
#